data_AF-K2FFZ4-F1
#
_entry.id   AF-K2FFZ4-F1
#
_cell.length_a   1.000
_cell.length_b   1.000
_cell.length_c   1.000
_cell.angle_alpha   90.00
_cell.angle_beta   90.00
_cell.angle_gamma   90.00
#
_symmetry.space_group_name_H-M   'P 1'
#
loop_
_entity.id
_entity.type
_entity.pdbx_description
1 polymer ?
#
loop_
_entity_poly.entity_id
_entity_poly.type
_entity_poly.pdbx_seq_one_letter_code
_entity_poly.pdbx_strand_id
1 'polypeptide(L)'
;MTASAVRYGISKNAVTTSFIPQDVFNIFQIGFDAFWEIDVFGRLRREKEAACCDFLSYQENMRNVYITIVSDAARYYVDICAIQNIISLTKQKIECQKNILSLIADKKIKGLDSKLIVNNEIIVLKQEEENLLYYSTLIKQTIYKLCVLMGEQPEKYV
;
A
#
# COMPACT_ATOMS: atom_id res chain seq x y z
N MET A 1 7.55 -12.39 -44.10
CA MET A 1 7.44 -12.37 -45.57
C MET A 1 8.19 -11.15 -46.04
N THR A 2 9.31 -11.36 -46.71
CA THR A 2 10.19 -10.30 -47.18
C THR A 2 10.33 -10.41 -48.69
N ALA A 3 10.32 -9.27 -49.37
CA ALA A 3 10.52 -9.19 -50.81
C ALA A 3 11.53 -8.08 -51.10
N SER A 4 12.56 -8.39 -51.89
CA SER A 4 13.57 -7.41 -52.30
C SER A 4 13.95 -7.61 -53.77
N ALA A 5 14.32 -6.51 -54.40
CA ALA A 5 14.82 -6.48 -55.76
C ALA A 5 16.03 -5.57 -55.81
N VAL A 6 17.19 -6.11 -56.21
CA VAL A 6 18.43 -5.33 -56.33
C VAL A 6 19.03 -5.58 -57.70
N ARG A 7 19.44 -4.49 -58.37
CA ARG A 7 20.09 -4.53 -59.68
C ARG A 7 21.58 -4.24 -59.50
N TYR A 8 22.43 -5.14 -59.99
CA TYR A 8 23.87 -4.97 -60.00
C TYR A 8 24.35 -4.70 -61.42
N GLY A 9 25.19 -3.68 -61.57
CA GLY A 9 25.83 -3.33 -62.83
C GLY A 9 27.14 -2.61 -62.57
N ILE A 10 28.10 -2.81 -63.46
CA ILE A 10 29.37 -2.08 -63.45
C ILE A 10 29.12 -0.67 -64.00
N SER A 11 29.81 0.33 -63.44
CA SER A 11 29.72 1.73 -63.88
C SER A 11 29.90 1.84 -65.40
N LYS A 12 29.12 2.72 -66.04
CA LYS A 12 29.22 3.00 -67.49
C LYS A 12 30.58 3.60 -67.89
N ASN A 13 31.35 4.07 -66.91
CA ASN A 13 32.69 4.64 -67.10
C ASN A 13 33.81 3.66 -66.76
N ALA A 14 33.51 2.39 -66.48
CA ALA A 14 34.53 1.39 -66.20
C ALA A 14 35.33 1.06 -67.46
N VAL A 15 36.65 0.86 -67.30
CA VAL A 15 37.56 0.51 -68.41
C VAL A 15 37.13 -0.82 -69.01
N THR A 16 36.63 -0.78 -70.24
CA THR A 16 36.14 -1.94 -70.98
C THR A 16 37.33 -2.71 -71.55
N THR A 17 37.71 -3.79 -70.86
CA THR A 17 38.67 -4.77 -71.40
C THR A 17 37.92 -6.05 -71.76
N SER A 18 38.36 -6.76 -72.79
CA SER A 18 37.72 -7.99 -73.30
C SER A 18 37.64 -9.14 -72.28
N PHE A 19 38.19 -8.96 -71.08
CA PHE A 19 38.23 -9.94 -70.00
C PHE A 19 37.32 -9.59 -68.81
N ILE A 20 36.64 -8.42 -68.81
CA ILE A 20 35.71 -8.03 -67.74
C ILE A 20 34.28 -8.01 -68.31
N PRO A 21 33.41 -8.97 -67.95
CA PRO A 21 32.02 -9.00 -68.40
C PRO A 21 31.24 -7.78 -67.88
N GLN A 22 30.54 -7.07 -68.76
CA GLN A 22 29.75 -5.87 -68.42
C GLN A 22 28.26 -6.16 -68.26
N ASP A 23 27.96 -7.36 -67.76
CA ASP A 23 26.58 -7.83 -67.67
C ASP A 23 25.89 -7.22 -66.45
N VAL A 24 24.74 -6.60 -66.73
CA VAL A 24 23.85 -6.06 -65.71
C VAL A 24 22.81 -7.12 -65.38
N PHE A 25 22.72 -7.52 -64.12
CA PHE A 25 21.77 -8.55 -63.69
C PHE A 25 20.89 -8.08 -62.53
N ASN A 26 19.68 -8.63 -62.47
CA ASN A 26 18.69 -8.32 -61.43
C ASN A 26 18.53 -9.53 -60.52
N ILE A 27 18.61 -9.32 -59.21
CA ILE A 27 18.27 -10.31 -58.20
C ILE A 27 16.91 -9.95 -57.62
N PHE A 28 15.95 -10.87 -57.74
CA PHE A 28 14.66 -10.80 -57.08
C PHE A 28 14.58 -11.89 -56.02
N GLN A 29 14.29 -11.52 -54.79
CA GLN A 29 14.12 -12.46 -53.69
C GLN A 29 12.74 -12.25 -53.08
N ILE A 30 11.95 -13.33 -53.02
CA ILE A 30 10.68 -13.39 -52.31
C ILE A 30 10.77 -14.59 -51.37
N GLY A 31 10.54 -14.37 -50.08
CA GLY A 31 10.74 -15.40 -49.07
C GLY A 31 9.77 -15.33 -47.90
N PHE A 32 9.61 -16.47 -47.25
CA PHE A 32 8.97 -16.64 -45.96
C PHE A 32 10.02 -17.10 -44.96
N ASP A 33 10.21 -16.34 -43.89
CA ASP A 33 11.15 -16.64 -42.83
C ASP A 33 10.41 -17.27 -41.66
N ALA A 34 10.90 -18.41 -41.19
CA ALA A 34 10.46 -19.05 -39.96
C ALA A 34 11.69 -19.47 -39.15
N PHE A 35 11.63 -19.23 -37.85
CA PHE A 35 12.65 -19.67 -36.90
C PHE A 35 12.01 -20.68 -35.97
N TRP A 36 12.73 -21.77 -35.73
CA TRP A 36 12.35 -22.78 -34.76
C TRP A 36 13.57 -23.06 -33.89
N GLU A 37 13.34 -23.32 -32.61
CA GLU A 37 14.36 -23.72 -31.64
C GLU A 37 14.02 -25.14 -31.19
N ILE A 38 14.91 -26.11 -31.41
CA ILE A 38 14.75 -27.43 -30.79
C ILE A 38 15.20 -27.33 -29.34
N ASP A 39 14.25 -27.55 -28.43
CA ASP A 39 14.50 -27.50 -26.99
C ASP A 39 15.10 -28.82 -26.45
N VAL A 40 16.39 -29.07 -26.72
CA VAL A 40 17.08 -30.30 -26.26
C VAL A 40 17.27 -30.32 -24.74
N PHE A 41 17.62 -29.17 -24.17
CA PHE A 41 17.96 -29.04 -22.74
C PHE A 41 16.77 -28.62 -21.87
N GLY A 42 15.62 -28.28 -22.46
CA GLY A 42 14.40 -27.94 -21.74
C GLY A 42 14.25 -26.47 -21.35
N ARG A 43 15.02 -25.53 -21.93
CA ARG A 43 14.97 -24.09 -21.59
C ARG A 43 13.56 -23.54 -21.75
N LEU A 44 12.95 -23.75 -22.92
CA LEU A 44 11.63 -23.20 -23.24
C LEU A 44 10.53 -23.84 -22.37
N ARG A 45 10.67 -25.14 -22.06
CA ARG A 45 9.80 -25.82 -21.10
C ARG A 45 9.93 -25.25 -19.69
N ARG A 46 11.15 -25.00 -19.19
CA ARG A 46 11.39 -24.41 -17.86
C ARG A 46 10.91 -22.97 -17.78
N GLU A 47 11.08 -22.18 -18.85
CA GLU A 47 10.52 -20.82 -18.92
C GLU A 47 8.99 -20.83 -18.81
N LYS A 48 8.32 -21.77 -19.49
CA LYS A 48 6.87 -21.96 -19.35
C LYS A 48 6.46 -22.41 -17.95
N GLU A 49 7.18 -23.36 -17.35
CA GLU A 49 6.94 -23.80 -15.97
C GLU A 49 7.09 -22.63 -14.98
N ALA A 50 8.14 -21.83 -15.11
CA ALA A 50 8.38 -20.64 -14.28
C ALA A 50 7.24 -19.62 -14.43
N ALA A 51 6.84 -19.29 -15.66
CA ALA A 51 5.73 -18.38 -15.90
C ALA A 51 4.40 -18.89 -15.30
N CYS A 52 4.17 -20.21 -15.30
CA CYS A 52 3.02 -20.82 -14.65
C CYS A 52 3.09 -20.68 -13.12
N CYS A 53 4.25 -20.97 -12.53
CA CYS A 53 4.49 -20.78 -11.10
C CYS A 53 4.32 -19.32 -10.67
N ASP A 54 4.80 -18.36 -11.47
CA ASP A 54 4.64 -16.94 -11.20
C ASP A 54 3.16 -16.53 -11.23
N PHE A 55 2.39 -17.01 -12.21
CA PHE A 55 0.94 -16.77 -12.26
C PHE A 55 0.23 -17.28 -11.00
N LEU A 56 0.52 -18.51 -10.56
CA LEU A 56 -0.04 -19.07 -9.33
C LEU A 56 0.40 -18.27 -8.09
N SER A 57 1.66 -17.83 -8.05
CA SER A 57 2.17 -16.96 -6.98
C SER A 57 1.40 -15.64 -6.91
N TYR A 58 1.13 -15.00 -8.06
CA TYR A 58 0.30 -13.78 -8.09
C TYR A 58 -1.12 -14.01 -7.60
N GLN A 59 -1.72 -15.18 -7.91
CA GLN A 59 -3.05 -15.53 -7.42
C GLN A 59 -3.09 -15.64 -5.89
N GLU A 60 -2.13 -16.36 -5.29
CA GLU A 60 -2.06 -16.48 -3.83
C GLU A 60 -1.66 -15.16 -3.15
N ASN A 61 -0.82 -14.34 -3.78
CA ASN A 61 -0.53 -12.99 -3.29
C ASN A 61 -1.78 -12.11 -3.24
N MET A 62 -2.61 -12.15 -4.29
CA MET A 62 -3.89 -11.41 -4.30
C MET A 62 -4.81 -11.89 -3.17
N ARG A 63 -4.89 -13.20 -2.95
CA ARG A 63 -5.66 -13.78 -1.84
C ARG A 63 -5.13 -13.34 -0.49
N ASN A 64 -3.82 -13.31 -0.31
CA ASN A 64 -3.18 -12.86 0.93
C ASN A 64 -3.49 -11.38 1.23
N VAL A 65 -3.43 -10.51 0.21
CA VAL A 65 -3.80 -9.09 0.34
C VAL A 65 -5.27 -8.97 0.76
N TYR A 66 -6.17 -9.75 0.17
CA TYR A 66 -7.59 -9.74 0.55
C TYR A 66 -7.80 -10.14 2.02
N ILE A 67 -7.18 -11.24 2.46
CA ILE A 67 -7.26 -11.69 3.86
C ILE A 67 -6.69 -10.63 4.81
N THR A 68 -5.59 -10.00 4.43
CA THR A 68 -4.94 -8.94 5.22
C THR A 68 -5.87 -7.74 5.40
N ILE A 69 -6.47 -7.24 4.31
CA ILE A 69 -7.39 -6.09 4.37
C ILE A 69 -8.60 -6.40 5.26
N VAL A 70 -9.22 -7.57 5.11
CA VAL A 70 -10.37 -7.97 5.93
C VAL A 70 -9.99 -8.10 7.40
N SER A 71 -8.81 -8.66 7.68
CA SER A 71 -8.30 -8.81 9.05
C SER A 71 -8.02 -7.47 9.71
N ASP A 72 -7.38 -6.55 8.99
CA ASP A 72 -7.10 -5.19 9.49
C ASP A 72 -8.39 -4.39 9.69
N ALA A 73 -9.37 -4.50 8.78
CA ALA A 73 -10.66 -3.85 8.93
C ALA A 73 -11.41 -4.33 10.19
N ALA A 74 -11.45 -5.65 10.41
CA ALA A 74 -12.05 -6.24 11.61
C ALA A 74 -11.33 -5.78 12.89
N ARG A 75 -10.00 -5.74 12.87
CA ARG A 75 -9.18 -5.26 13.98
C ARG A 75 -9.47 -3.80 14.31
N TYR A 76 -9.44 -2.91 13.32
CA TYR A 76 -9.70 -1.49 13.54
C TYR A 76 -11.13 -1.23 14.02
N TYR A 77 -12.11 -1.99 13.56
CA TYR A 77 -13.47 -1.90 14.08
C TYR A 77 -13.55 -2.24 15.58
N VAL A 78 -12.93 -3.36 15.99
CA VAL A 78 -12.88 -3.74 17.41
C VAL A 78 -12.11 -2.71 18.24
N ASP A 79 -11.01 -2.17 17.72
CA ASP A 79 -10.24 -1.10 18.37
C ASP A 79 -11.10 0.17 18.57
N ILE A 80 -11.91 0.56 17.58
CA ILE A 80 -12.83 1.70 17.70
C ILE A 80 -13.84 1.45 18.84
N CYS A 81 -14.48 0.28 18.88
CA CYS A 81 -15.42 -0.05 19.95
C CYS A 81 -14.75 -0.04 21.33
N ALA A 82 -13.53 -0.58 21.43
CA ALA A 82 -12.76 -0.56 22.67
C ALA A 82 -12.42 0.87 23.12
N ILE A 83 -11.95 1.73 22.21
CA ILE A 83 -11.62 3.13 22.51
C ILE A 83 -12.87 3.92 22.91
N GLN A 84 -14.03 3.69 22.28
CA GLN A 84 -15.29 4.31 22.68
C GLN A 84 -15.67 3.97 24.13
N ASN A 85 -15.48 2.70 24.52
CA ASN A 85 -15.69 2.27 25.90
C ASN A 85 -14.70 2.94 26.86
N ILE A 86 -13.42 3.02 26.49
CA ILE A 86 -12.39 3.74 27.28
C ILE A 86 -12.79 5.20 27.46
N ILE A 87 -13.23 5.89 26.41
CA ILE A 87 -13.70 7.28 26.48
C ILE A 87 -14.87 7.42 27.46
N SER A 88 -15.85 6.50 27.40
CA SER A 88 -17.00 6.50 28.31
C SER A 88 -16.56 6.32 29.77
N LEU A 89 -15.66 5.38 30.03
CA LEU A 89 -15.10 5.12 31.37
C LEU A 89 -14.27 6.31 31.88
N THR A 90 -13.44 6.92 31.04
CA THR A 90 -12.65 8.11 31.40
C THR A 90 -13.56 9.29 31.76
N LYS A 91 -14.67 9.49 31.04
CA LYS A 91 -15.65 10.53 31.40
C LYS A 91 -16.27 10.28 32.78
N GLN A 92 -16.67 9.05 33.07
CA GLN A 92 -17.19 8.68 34.39
C GLN A 92 -16.14 8.90 35.49
N LYS A 93 -14.88 8.54 35.21
CA LYS A 93 -13.75 8.75 36.14
C LYS A 93 -13.54 10.24 36.43
N ILE A 94 -13.58 11.10 35.42
CA ILE A 94 -13.49 12.55 35.59
C ILE A 94 -14.61 13.07 36.49
N GLU A 95 -15.84 12.59 36.29
CA GLU A 95 -16.98 13.00 37.13
C GLU A 95 -16.84 12.56 38.58
N CYS A 96 -16.42 11.32 38.83
CA CYS A 96 -16.07 10.85 40.17
C CYS A 96 -14.95 11.70 40.81
N GLN A 97 -13.91 12.01 40.04
CA GLN A 97 -12.79 12.82 40.50
C GLN A 97 -13.20 14.26 40.84
N LYS A 98 -14.14 14.85 40.09
CA LYS A 98 -14.73 16.16 40.41
C LYS A 98 -15.50 16.14 41.73
N ASN A 99 -16.23 15.05 42.01
CA ASN A 99 -16.94 14.88 43.29
C ASN A 99 -15.96 14.67 44.46
N ILE A 100 -14.86 13.97 44.26
CA ILE A 100 -13.81 13.82 45.28
C ILE A 100 -13.17 15.19 45.58
N LEU A 101 -12.85 15.95 44.53
CA LEU A 101 -12.28 17.28 44.67
C LEU A 101 -13.20 18.23 45.44
N SER A 102 -14.51 18.20 45.18
CA SER A 102 -15.47 19.05 45.91
C SER A 102 -15.53 18.69 47.39
N LEU A 103 -15.56 17.40 47.74
CA LEU A 103 -15.54 16.94 49.13
C LEU A 103 -14.26 17.38 49.88
N ILE A 104 -13.11 17.30 49.22
CA ILE A 104 -11.82 17.71 49.81
C ILE A 104 -11.75 19.24 49.94
N ALA A 105 -12.27 19.98 48.97
CA ALA A 105 -12.38 21.44 49.06
C ALA A 105 -13.25 21.86 50.26
N ASP A 106 -14.37 21.19 50.49
CA ASP A 106 -15.25 21.44 51.64
C ASP A 106 -14.56 21.14 52.98
N LYS A 107 -13.84 20.02 53.08
CA LYS A 107 -13.05 19.69 54.28
C LYS A 107 -11.97 20.74 54.56
N LYS A 108 -11.30 21.22 53.52
CA LYS A 108 -10.30 22.29 53.63
C LYS A 108 -10.91 23.61 54.10
N ILE A 109 -12.11 23.97 53.64
CA ILE A 109 -12.81 25.18 54.11
C ILE A 109 -13.14 25.06 55.60
N LYS A 110 -13.47 23.86 56.08
CA LYS A 110 -13.70 23.56 57.50
C LYS A 110 -12.42 23.42 58.33
N GLY A 111 -11.24 23.62 57.73
CA GLY A 111 -9.95 23.50 58.41
C GLY A 111 -9.51 22.06 58.72
N LEU A 112 -10.17 21.05 58.14
CA LEU A 112 -9.90 19.63 58.38
C LEU A 112 -8.86 19.03 57.41
N ASP A 113 -8.51 19.76 56.35
CA ASP A 113 -7.59 19.31 55.31
C ASP A 113 -6.66 20.43 54.83
N SER A 114 -5.54 20.04 54.20
CA SER A 114 -4.51 20.96 53.70
C SER A 114 -4.73 21.39 52.24
N LYS A 115 -4.28 22.61 51.90
CA LYS A 115 -4.24 23.12 50.52
C LYS A 115 -3.42 22.21 49.58
N LEU A 116 -2.41 21.51 50.11
CA LEU A 116 -1.60 20.58 49.34
C LEU A 116 -2.44 19.44 48.76
N ILE A 117 -3.37 18.90 49.55
CA ILE A 117 -4.25 17.78 49.12
C ILE A 117 -5.16 18.26 47.98
N VAL A 118 -5.80 19.42 48.15
CA VAL A 118 -6.62 20.03 47.08
C VAL A 118 -5.81 20.19 45.78
N ASN A 119 -4.58 20.70 45.87
CA ASN A 119 -3.73 20.89 44.69
C ASN A 119 -3.36 19.56 44.02
N ASN A 120 -3.05 18.52 44.78
CA ASN A 120 -2.75 17.20 44.24
C ASN A 120 -3.96 16.63 43.48
N GLU A 121 -5.16 16.76 44.03
CA GLU A 121 -6.37 16.26 43.38
C GLU A 121 -6.72 17.04 42.11
N ILE A 122 -6.42 18.34 42.06
CA ILE A 122 -6.52 19.15 40.82
C ILE A 122 -5.56 18.60 39.76
N ILE A 123 -4.34 18.23 40.13
CA ILE A 123 -3.36 17.66 39.20
C ILE A 123 -3.89 16.34 38.64
N VAL A 124 -4.41 15.45 39.50
CA VAL A 124 -5.01 14.18 39.07
C VAL A 124 -6.20 14.41 38.12
N LEU A 125 -7.09 15.35 38.44
CA LEU A 125 -8.21 15.69 37.56
C LEU A 125 -7.74 16.17 36.19
N LYS A 126 -6.75 17.06 36.14
CA LYS A 126 -6.18 17.56 34.88
C LYS A 126 -5.57 16.44 34.06
N GLN A 127 -4.87 15.51 34.70
CA GLN A 127 -4.28 14.35 34.03
C GLN A 127 -5.36 13.46 33.38
N GLU A 128 -6.51 13.27 34.04
CA GLU A 128 -7.62 12.51 33.44
C GLU A 128 -8.28 13.26 32.28
N GLU A 129 -8.40 14.58 32.36
CA GLU A 129 -8.89 15.41 31.25
C GLU A 129 -7.93 15.36 30.04
N GLU A 130 -6.62 15.33 30.27
CA GLU A 130 -5.61 15.13 29.22
C GLU A 130 -5.72 13.74 28.58
N ASN A 131 -5.91 12.68 29.37
CA ASN A 131 -6.14 11.33 28.87
C ASN A 131 -7.38 11.28 27.95
N LEU A 132 -8.45 11.98 28.31
CA LEU A 132 -9.66 12.06 27.49
C LEU A 132 -9.36 12.69 26.12
N LEU A 133 -8.58 13.77 26.07
CA LEU A 133 -8.17 14.40 24.82
C LEU A 133 -7.32 13.47 23.96
N TYR A 134 -6.41 12.73 24.60
CA TYR A 134 -5.60 11.70 23.92
C TYR A 134 -6.48 10.63 23.27
N TYR A 135 -7.43 10.04 24.00
CA TYR A 135 -8.32 9.02 23.44
C TYR A 135 -9.24 9.56 22.35
N SER A 136 -9.67 10.82 22.43
CA SER A 136 -10.43 11.52 21.38
C SER A 136 -9.62 11.61 20.07
N THR A 137 -8.32 11.89 20.16
CA THR A 137 -7.46 11.92 18.98
C THR A 137 -7.24 10.51 18.45
N LEU A 138 -7.03 9.55 19.35
CA LEU A 138 -6.77 8.16 18.99
C LEU A 138 -7.95 7.54 18.23
N ILE A 139 -9.19 7.74 18.69
CA ILE A 139 -10.37 7.23 17.98
C ILE A 139 -10.47 7.80 16.56
N LYS A 140 -10.20 9.09 16.37
CA LYS A 140 -10.21 9.73 15.03
C LYS A 140 -9.16 9.10 14.12
N GLN A 141 -7.94 8.90 14.62
CA GLN A 141 -6.87 8.26 13.86
C GLN A 141 -7.23 6.82 13.47
N THR A 142 -7.86 6.05 14.36
CA THR A 142 -8.28 4.67 14.06
C THR A 142 -9.42 4.64 13.03
N ILE A 143 -10.38 5.57 13.12
CA ILE A 143 -11.43 5.73 12.09
C ILE A 143 -10.80 6.04 10.73
N TYR A 144 -9.82 6.94 10.65
CA TYR A 144 -9.14 7.26 9.40
C TYR A 144 -8.43 6.06 8.77
N LYS A 145 -7.77 5.22 9.58
CA LYS A 145 -7.16 3.96 9.09
C LYS A 145 -8.20 3.04 8.46
N LEU A 146 -9.37 2.92 9.09
CA LEU A 146 -10.46 2.12 8.55
C LEU A 146 -11.01 2.72 7.24
N CYS A 147 -11.23 4.04 7.17
CA CYS A 147 -11.67 4.71 5.95
C CYS A 147 -10.73 4.46 4.76
N VAL A 148 -9.41 4.54 4.98
CA VAL A 148 -8.40 4.27 3.94
C VAL A 148 -8.50 2.83 3.43
N LEU A 149 -8.70 1.85 4.30
CA LEU A 149 -8.91 0.45 3.88
C LEU A 149 -10.21 0.25 3.09
N MET A 150 -11.25 1.02 3.41
CA MET A 150 -12.53 0.99 2.69
C MET A 150 -12.50 1.80 1.39
N GLY A 151 -11.38 2.47 1.07
CA GLY A 151 -11.26 3.34 -0.09
C GLY A 151 -12.08 4.63 0.03
N GLU A 152 -12.42 5.04 1.24
CA GLU A 152 -13.22 6.24 1.52
C GLU A 152 -12.36 7.40 2.04
N GLN A 153 -12.82 8.63 1.80
CA GLN A 153 -12.14 9.82 2.32
C GLN A 153 -12.38 9.99 3.83
N PRO A 154 -11.32 10.22 4.63
CA PRO A 154 -11.41 10.27 6.09
C PRO A 154 -12.23 11.46 6.61
N GLU A 155 -12.23 12.59 5.90
CA GLU A 155 -12.90 13.83 6.33
C GLU A 155 -14.43 13.72 6.44
N LYS A 156 -15.03 12.68 5.87
CA LYS A 156 -16.49 12.49 5.89
C LYS A 156 -17.02 11.99 7.24
N TYR A 157 -16.16 11.43 8.10
CA TYR A 157 -16.57 10.69 9.30
C TYR A 157 -16.05 11.29 10.63
N VAL A 158 -15.53 12.52 10.61
CA VAL A 158 -14.97 13.22 11.80
C VAL A 158 -15.55 14.61 11.97
#